data_AF-A0A329ZSP1-F1
#
_entry.id   AF-A0A329ZSP1-F1
#
_cell.length_a   1.000
_cell.length_b   1.000
_cell.length_c   1.000
_cell.angle_alpha   90.00
_cell.angle_beta   90.00
_cell.angle_gamma   90.00
#
_symmetry.space_group_name_H-M   'P 1'
#
loop_
_entity.id
_entity.type
_entity.pdbx_description
1 polymer ?
#
loop_
_entity_poly.entity_id
_entity_poly.type
_entity_poly.pdbx_seq_one_letter_code
_entity_poly.pdbx_strand_id
1 'polypeptide(L)' 'MNGLFGLNGLFGYLVAVVLLLSIVGVLGYMAVVVQKTEANNPYKIEASTTIPMQNADINQHYKTNQ' A
#
# COMPACT_ATOMS: atom_id res chain seq x y z
N MET A 1 -5.61 1.93 46.06
CA MET A 1 -5.16 1.96 44.66
C MET A 1 -5.28 3.40 44.17
N ASN A 2 -4.16 4.10 44.02
CA ASN A 2 -4.13 5.52 43.66
C ASN A 2 -4.61 5.69 42.22
N GLY A 3 -5.58 6.60 42.01
CA GLY A 3 -6.35 6.83 40.79
C GLY A 3 -5.57 7.37 39.59
N LEU A 4 -4.49 6.70 39.21
CA LEU A 4 -3.73 7.01 38.00
C LEU A 4 -4.57 6.81 36.71
N PHE A 5 -5.73 6.14 36.83
CA PHE A 5 -6.74 5.97 35.78
C PHE A 5 -8.10 6.60 36.14
N GLY A 6 -8.13 7.73 36.85
CA GLY A 6 -9.35 8.55 37.02
C GLY A 6 -9.73 9.32 35.75
N LEU A 7 -10.56 10.37 35.86
CA LEU A 7 -11.00 11.24 34.74
C LEU A 7 -9.86 11.67 33.80
N ASN A 8 -8.67 11.92 34.36
CA ASN A 8 -7.47 12.28 33.60
C ASN A 8 -6.92 11.12 32.74
N GLY A 9 -7.06 9.88 33.19
CA GLY A 9 -6.70 8.68 32.42
C GLY A 9 -7.67 8.41 31.28
N LEU A 10 -8.98 8.60 31.51
CA LEU A 10 -10.00 8.50 30.45
C LEU A 10 -9.80 9.57 29.38
N PHE A 11 -9.52 10.82 29.79
CA PHE A 11 -9.25 11.90 28.85
C PHE A 11 -7.98 11.64 28.04
N GLY A 12 -6.89 11.19 28.67
CA GLY A 12 -5.67 10.79 27.97
C GLY A 12 -5.91 9.68 26.95
N TYR A 13 -6.73 8.68 27.29
CA TYR A 13 -7.16 7.63 26.36
C TYR A 13 -7.91 8.20 25.14
N LEU A 14 -8.90 9.07 25.36
CA LEU A 14 -9.68 9.67 24.27
C LEU A 14 -8.79 10.51 23.34
N VAL A 15 -7.87 11.29 23.89
CA VAL A 15 -6.89 12.05 23.11
C VAL A 15 -6.02 11.12 22.26
N ALA A 16 -5.52 10.02 22.84
CA ALA A 16 -4.70 9.05 22.11
C ALA A 16 -5.48 8.37 20.97
N VAL A 17 -6.75 8.01 21.19
CA VAL A 17 -7.62 7.43 20.15
C VAL A 17 -7.86 8.42 19.02
N VAL A 18 -8.21 9.68 19.34
CA VAL A 18 -8.43 10.72 18.32
C VAL A 18 -7.15 10.98 17.52
N LEU A 19 -5.99 11.02 18.18
CA LEU A 19 -4.70 11.18 17.51
C LEU A 19 -4.40 10.01 16.58
N LEU A 20 -4.64 8.78 17.02
CA LEU A 20 -4.40 7.59 16.19
C LEU A 20 -5.36 7.54 14.99
N LEU A 21 -6.64 7.83 15.20
CA LEU A 21 -7.63 7.86 14.12
C LEU A 21 -7.39 9.00 13.13
N SER A 22 -6.89 10.15 13.57
CA SER A 22 -6.56 11.25 12.66
C SER A 22 -5.37 10.88 11.76
N ILE A 23 -4.34 10.24 12.31
CA ILE A 23 -3.20 9.72 11.53
C ILE A 23 -3.70 8.69 10.51
N VAL A 24 -4.49 7.71 10.95
CA VAL A 24 -5.06 6.68 10.06
C VAL A 24 -5.91 7.31 8.96
N GLY A 25 -6.77 8.28 9.29
CA GLY A 25 -7.61 8.98 8.33
C GLY A 25 -6.80 9.74 7.27
N VAL A 26 -5.76 10.48 7.67
CA VAL A 26 -4.90 11.23 6.75
C VAL A 26 -4.12 10.28 5.84
N LEU A 27 -3.49 9.25 6.39
CA LEU A 27 -2.72 8.28 5.61
C LEU A 27 -3.64 7.50 4.65
N GLY A 28 -4.83 7.10 5.10
CA GLY A 28 -5.83 6.43 4.27
C GLY A 28 -6.29 7.32 3.11
N TYR A 29 -6.55 8.60 3.36
CA TYR A 29 -6.89 9.57 2.32
C TYR A 29 -5.77 9.73 1.29
N MET A 30 -4.52 9.92 1.73
CA MET A 30 -3.35 9.99 0.84
C MET A 30 -3.22 8.74 -0.03
N ALA A 31 -3.41 7.56 0.55
CA ALA A 31 -3.36 6.29 -0.19
C ALA A 31 -4.43 6.21 -1.28
N VAL A 32 -5.67 6.60 -0.99
CA VAL A 32 -6.76 6.64 -1.98
C VAL A 32 -6.44 7.61 -3.13
N VAL A 33 -5.87 8.78 -2.82
CA VAL A 33 -5.46 9.75 -3.84
C VAL A 33 -4.39 9.16 -4.76
N VAL A 34 -3.35 8.52 -4.21
CA VAL A 34 -2.31 7.86 -5.00
C VAL A 34 -2.89 6.74 -5.86
N GLN A 35 -3.73 5.88 -5.27
CA GLN A 35 -4.38 4.79 -5.99
C GLN A 35 -5.24 5.31 -7.16
N LYS A 36 -5.96 6.42 -6.97
CA LYS A 36 -6.74 7.05 -8.04
C LYS A 36 -5.83 7.59 -9.16
N THR A 37 -4.69 8.17 -8.82
CA THR A 37 -3.73 8.67 -9.82
C THR A 37 -3.16 7.52 -10.65
N GLU A 38 -2.67 6.47 -10.00
CA GLU A 38 -2.06 5.32 -10.70
C GLU A 38 -3.08 4.46 -11.46
N ALA A 39 -4.33 4.36 -10.98
CA ALA A 39 -5.39 3.68 -11.72
C ALA A 39 -5.65 4.30 -13.10
N ASN A 40 -5.34 5.58 -13.29
CA ASN A 40 -5.45 6.30 -14.56
C ASN A 40 -4.11 6.42 -15.30
N ASN A 41 -3.02 5.91 -14.73
CA ASN A 41 -1.69 5.94 -15.32
C ASN A 41 -1.17 4.51 -15.56
N PRO A 42 -1.78 3.76 -16.49
CA PRO A 42 -1.31 2.41 -16.79
C PRO A 42 0.13 2.46 -17.35
N TYR A 43 0.96 1.52 -16.90
CA TYR A 43 2.31 1.35 -17.45
C TYR A 43 2.26 1.18 -18.97
N LYS A 44 3.01 2.04 -19.67
CA LYS A 44 3.21 1.92 -21.10
C LYS A 44 4.41 1.03 -21.36
N ILE A 45 4.22 0.01 -22.20
CA ILE A 45 5.32 -0.79 -22.71
C ILE A 45 5.97 0.00 -23.85
N GLU A 46 6.92 0.85 -23.49
CA GLU A 46 7.84 1.46 -24.44
C GLU A 46 8.77 0.35 -24.95
N ALA A 47 8.66 0.01 -26.24
CA ALA A 47 9.36 -1.10 -26.92
C ALA A 47 8.71 -2.49 -26.83
N SER A 48 7.43 -2.56 -27.19
CA SER A 48 6.70 -3.83 -27.42
C SER A 48 7.39 -4.74 -28.46
N THR A 49 8.26 -4.19 -29.32
CA THR A 49 9.04 -4.94 -30.32
C THR A 49 10.35 -5.51 -29.77
N THR A 50 10.85 -5.02 -28.63
CA THR A 50 12.07 -5.53 -27.95
C THR A 50 11.74 -6.41 -26.75
N ILE A 51 10.45 -6.59 -26.43
CA ILE A 51 9.99 -7.61 -25.49
C ILE A 51 9.56 -8.83 -26.32
N PRO A 52 10.48 -9.77 -26.56
CA PRO A 52 10.15 -10.95 -27.32
C PRO A 52 9.19 -11.82 -26.51
N MET A 53 7.93 -11.84 -26.93
CA MET A 53 6.91 -12.74 -26.40
C MET A 53 7.30 -14.22 -26.56
N GLN A 54 8.21 -14.51 -27.49
CA GLN A 54 8.83 -15.82 -27.63
C GLN A 54 10.28 -15.65 -28.10
N ASN A 55 11.20 -15.65 -27.16
CA ASN A 55 12.62 -15.74 -27.44
C ASN A 55 13.05 -17.20 -27.39
N ALA A 56 13.89 -17.64 -28.34
CA ALA A 56 14.52 -18.97 -28.30
C ALA A 56 15.27 -19.21 -26.96
N ASP A 57 15.70 -18.14 -26.30
CA ASP A 57 16.37 -18.14 -24.99
C ASP A 57 15.45 -18.43 -23.79
N ILE A 58 14.12 -18.25 -23.90
CA ILE A 58 13.23 -18.52 -22.76
C ILE A 58 13.20 -20.04 -22.45
N ASN A 59 13.42 -20.89 -23.47
CA ASN A 59 13.54 -22.35 -23.31
C ASN A 59 14.72 -22.81 -22.44
N GLN A 60 15.68 -21.93 -22.11
CA GLN A 60 16.80 -22.29 -21.24
C GLN A 60 16.43 -22.25 -19.75
N HIS A 61 15.36 -21.53 -19.39
CA HIS A 61 14.95 -21.32 -18.00
C HIS A 61 13.63 -21.99 -17.60
N TYR A 62 12.86 -22.52 -18.56
CA TYR A 62 11.83 -23.51 -18.29
C TYR A 62 12.23 -24.85 -18.89
N LYS A 63 12.39 -25.88 -18.04
CA LYS A 63 12.23 -27.25 -18.50
C LYS A 63 10.73 -27.52 -18.57
N THR A 64 10.12 -27.31 -19.73
CA THR A 64 8.83 -27.94 -20.01
C THR A 64 9.13 -29.44 -20.12
N ASN A 65 8.95 -30.16 -19.02
CA ASN A 65 8.78 -31.59 -19.10
C ASN A 65 7.35 -31.81 -19.60
N GLN A 66 7.25 -32.53 -20.72
CA GLN A 66 6.05 -33.03 -21.42
C GLN A 66 5.65 -32.22 -22.66
#